data_AF-A0AAW2SWX4-F1
#
_entry.id   AF-A0AAW2SWX4-F1
#
_cell.length_a   1.000
_cell.length_b   1.000
_cell.length_c   1.000
_cell.angle_alpha   90.00
_cell.angle_beta   90.00
_cell.angle_gamma   90.00
#
_symmetry.space_group_name_H-M   'P 1'
#
loop_
_entity.id
_entity.type
_entity.pdbx_description
1 polymer ?
#
loop_
_entity_poly.entity_id
_entity_poly.type
_entity_poly.pdbx_seq_one_letter_code
_entity_poly.pdbx_strand_id
1 'polypeptide(L)'
;MAKTEGKAIGIDLGTTYSCVGVWQNDRVEIIPNDQGNRTTPSYVAFTDTERLIGDAAKNQVAMNPQNTVFDAKRLIGRRFSDPTVQNDMKLWPFKVIPGPGDKPMIQVQYKGEEKQFSPEEISSMVLTKMKEIAEAFLGQTIKNAVITVPAYFNDSQRQATKDAGAISGLNVMRIINEPTAAAIAYGLDKKASRSGEKNVLIFDLGGGTFDVSLLTIEEGIFEVKATAGDTHLGGEDFDNRLVNHFAAEFKRKHKKDISGNARALRRLRTACERAKRTLSSTTQTTIEIDSLYEGIDFYATITRARFEELNMDLFRKCMEPVEKCLRDAKIDKSQVHDVVLVGGSTRIPKVQQLLQDFFNGKELCKSINPDEAVAWSRRPGSDSERRRQ
;
A
#
# COMPACT_ATOMS: atom_id res chain seq x y z
N MET A 1 2.35 -34.37 3.43
CA MET A 1 2.95 -33.03 3.69
C MET A 1 2.98 -32.80 5.20
N ALA A 2 4.17 -32.52 5.75
CA ALA A 2 4.38 -32.35 7.19
C ALA A 2 3.48 -31.24 7.76
N LYS A 3 2.94 -31.44 8.98
CA LYS A 3 2.27 -30.37 9.73
C LYS A 3 3.29 -29.24 9.92
N THR A 4 3.05 -28.08 9.33
CA THR A 4 3.85 -26.88 9.62
C THR A 4 3.60 -26.50 11.08
N GLU A 5 4.56 -26.80 11.96
CA GLU A 5 4.53 -26.41 13.37
C GLU A 5 4.92 -24.94 13.56
N GLY A 6 4.39 -24.29 14.60
CA GLY A 6 4.66 -22.88 14.94
C GLY A 6 3.55 -21.89 14.56
N LYS A 7 3.53 -20.74 15.24
CA LYS A 7 2.63 -19.62 14.90
C LYS A 7 2.94 -19.09 13.50
N ALA A 8 1.91 -18.58 12.82
CA ALA A 8 2.03 -17.91 11.54
C ALA A 8 1.53 -16.47 11.66
N ILE A 9 2.16 -15.57 10.91
CA ILE A 9 1.76 -14.17 10.79
C ILE A 9 1.23 -13.88 9.38
N GLY A 10 0.38 -12.87 9.28
CA GLY A 10 -0.04 -12.29 8.02
C GLY A 10 0.70 -11.01 7.75
N ILE A 11 1.27 -10.88 6.56
CA ILE A 11 1.98 -9.68 6.15
C ILE A 11 1.33 -9.12 4.89
N ASP A 12 0.83 -7.89 5.01
CA ASP A 12 0.57 -7.05 3.86
C ASP A 12 1.85 -6.32 3.48
N LEU A 13 2.46 -6.73 2.36
CA LEU A 13 3.64 -6.08 1.81
C LEU A 13 3.19 -5.02 0.81
N GLY A 14 2.75 -3.86 1.29
CA GLY A 14 2.26 -2.78 0.43
C GLY A 14 3.36 -1.94 -0.22
N THR A 15 2.99 -1.17 -1.24
CA THR A 15 3.92 -0.34 -2.03
C THR A 15 4.57 0.75 -1.17
N THR A 16 3.78 1.46 -0.36
CA THR A 16 4.23 2.59 0.46
C THR A 16 4.32 2.26 1.95
N TYR A 17 3.44 1.40 2.45
CA TYR A 17 3.39 0.91 3.82
C TYR A 17 3.13 -0.58 3.82
N SER A 18 3.67 -1.27 4.83
CA SER A 18 3.41 -2.67 5.12
C SER A 18 2.72 -2.80 6.48
N CYS A 19 1.92 -3.85 6.65
CA CYS A 19 1.19 -4.14 7.86
C CYS A 19 1.40 -5.61 8.25
N VAL A 20 1.48 -5.89 9.55
CA VAL A 20 1.63 -7.26 10.06
C VAL A 20 0.55 -7.57 11.10
N GLY A 21 -0.07 -8.73 10.95
CA GLY A 21 -1.13 -9.23 11.82
C GLY A 21 -0.87 -10.67 12.27
N VAL A 22 -1.52 -11.05 13.36
CA VAL A 22 -1.48 -12.42 13.88
C VAL A 22 -2.89 -12.89 14.23
N TRP A 23 -3.21 -14.14 13.93
CA TRP A 23 -4.46 -14.76 14.39
C TRP A 23 -4.28 -15.35 15.78
N GLN A 24 -4.92 -14.76 16.80
CA GLN A 24 -4.94 -15.24 18.18
C GLN A 24 -6.27 -14.92 18.85
N ASN A 25 -6.70 -15.76 19.80
CA ASN A 25 -7.96 -15.59 20.53
C ASN A 25 -9.18 -15.43 19.59
N ASP A 26 -9.22 -16.26 18.55
CA ASP A 26 -10.26 -16.28 17.50
C ASP A 26 -10.51 -14.96 16.77
N ARG A 27 -9.51 -14.06 16.77
CA ARG A 27 -9.51 -12.82 16.00
C ARG A 27 -8.14 -12.54 15.38
N VAL A 28 -8.11 -11.62 14.42
CA VAL A 28 -6.85 -11.01 14.01
C VAL A 28 -6.52 -9.84 14.90
N GLU A 29 -5.26 -9.79 15.31
CA GLU A 29 -4.67 -8.69 16.03
C GLU A 29 -3.55 -8.10 15.17
N ILE A 30 -3.69 -6.82 14.81
CA ILE A 30 -2.66 -6.07 14.10
C ILE A 30 -1.62 -5.59 15.09
N ILE A 31 -0.36 -5.78 14.74
CA ILE A 31 0.77 -5.57 15.63
C ILE A 31 1.36 -4.18 15.36
N PRO A 32 1.36 -3.27 16.36
CA PRO A 32 2.05 -1.99 16.22
C PRO A 32 3.56 -2.19 16.21
N ASN A 33 4.28 -1.32 15.48
CA ASN A 33 5.73 -1.30 15.46
C ASN A 33 6.32 -0.64 16.72
N ASP A 34 7.65 -0.50 16.78
CA ASP A 34 8.38 0.07 17.90
C ASP A 34 8.05 1.55 18.21
N GLN A 35 7.42 2.25 17.27
CA GLN A 35 6.93 3.62 17.43
C GLN A 35 5.42 3.69 17.76
N GLY A 36 4.76 2.54 17.93
CA GLY A 36 3.32 2.44 18.16
C GLY A 36 2.46 2.54 16.90
N ASN A 37 3.06 2.59 15.70
CA ASN A 37 2.34 2.68 14.44
C ASN A 37 1.85 1.29 13.98
N ARG A 38 0.59 1.17 13.57
CA ARG A 38 0.00 -0.10 13.09
C ARG A 38 0.43 -0.48 11.67
N THR A 39 1.03 0.45 10.94
CA THR A 39 1.62 0.26 9.62
C THR A 39 3.04 0.82 9.63
N THR A 40 3.95 0.17 8.92
CA THR A 40 5.35 0.60 8.81
C THR A 40 5.67 0.98 7.37
N PRO A 41 6.33 2.14 7.10
CA PRO A 41 6.71 2.50 5.74
C PRO A 41 7.54 1.41 5.04
N SER A 42 7.25 1.15 3.77
CA SER A 42 8.02 0.22 2.92
C SER A 42 9.30 0.88 2.37
N TYR A 43 10.12 1.39 3.30
CA TYR A 43 11.33 2.17 3.02
C TYR A 43 12.56 1.45 3.58
N VAL A 44 13.65 1.46 2.80
CA VAL A 44 14.97 0.97 3.21
C VAL A 44 16.01 2.02 2.87
N ALA A 45 16.77 2.47 3.86
CA ALA A 45 17.82 3.45 3.69
C ALA A 45 19.19 2.86 4.04
N PHE A 46 20.18 3.22 3.24
CA PHE A 46 21.57 2.81 3.42
C PHE A 46 22.42 4.02 3.80
N THR A 47 23.22 3.87 4.84
CA THR A 47 24.11 4.91 5.36
C THR A 47 25.54 4.39 5.46
N ASP A 48 26.49 5.23 5.89
CA ASP A 48 27.88 4.80 6.08
C ASP A 48 28.06 3.83 7.25
N THR A 49 27.10 3.76 8.18
CA THR A 49 27.21 2.95 9.40
C THR A 49 26.22 1.80 9.42
N GLU A 50 24.99 2.04 9.02
CA GLU A 50 23.88 1.12 9.21
C GLU A 50 22.84 1.17 8.10
N ARG A 51 21.93 0.18 8.15
CA ARG A 51 20.75 0.11 7.29
C ARG A 51 19.53 0.41 8.14
N LEU A 52 18.76 1.42 7.73
CA LEU A 52 17.52 1.83 8.37
C LEU A 52 16.33 1.25 7.59
N ILE A 53 15.28 0.84 8.29
CA ILE A 53 14.07 0.27 7.66
C ILE A 53 12.83 0.88 8.33
N GLY A 54 11.78 1.15 7.58
CA GLY A 54 10.53 1.67 8.13
C GLY A 54 10.54 3.17 8.40
N ASP A 55 10.02 3.56 9.56
CA ASP A 55 9.89 4.97 9.96
C ASP A 55 11.24 5.69 9.96
N ALA A 56 12.31 5.04 10.46
CA ALA A 56 13.66 5.61 10.47
C ALA A 56 14.17 5.93 9.05
N ALA A 57 13.95 5.03 8.10
CA ALA A 57 14.31 5.25 6.70
C ALA A 57 13.47 6.36 6.05
N LYS A 58 12.16 6.38 6.29
CA LYS A 58 11.26 7.43 5.76
C LYS A 58 11.61 8.82 6.31
N ASN A 59 12.04 8.92 7.57
CA ASN A 59 12.37 10.20 8.21
C ASN A 59 13.63 10.86 7.63
N GLN A 60 14.63 10.07 7.22
CA GLN A 60 15.91 10.59 6.73
C GLN A 60 15.99 10.78 5.20
N VAL A 61 14.95 10.40 4.44
CA VAL A 61 14.93 10.47 2.96
C VAL A 61 15.28 11.86 2.40
N ALA A 62 14.99 12.93 3.14
CA ALA A 62 15.30 14.30 2.71
C ALA A 62 16.81 14.60 2.71
N MET A 63 17.57 13.96 3.61
CA MET A 63 19.01 14.14 3.76
C MET A 63 19.80 13.15 2.91
N ASN A 64 19.20 11.99 2.62
CA ASN A 64 19.86 10.90 1.91
C ASN A 64 18.93 10.27 0.84
N PRO A 65 18.48 11.04 -0.16
CA PRO A 65 17.47 10.58 -1.12
C PRO A 65 18.00 9.50 -2.09
N GLN A 66 19.27 9.58 -2.49
CA GLN A 66 19.86 8.64 -3.46
C GLN A 66 20.06 7.23 -2.90
N ASN A 67 20.18 7.09 -1.57
CA ASN A 67 20.36 5.80 -0.89
C ASN A 67 19.15 5.42 -0.02
N THR A 68 18.01 6.07 -0.22
CA THR A 68 16.74 5.68 0.40
C THR A 68 15.82 5.11 -0.65
N VAL A 69 15.63 3.81 -0.60
CA VAL A 69 14.82 3.03 -1.53
C VAL A 69 13.39 2.91 -1.00
N PHE A 70 12.44 3.16 -1.88
CA PHE A 70 11.00 2.94 -1.69
C PHE A 70 10.42 2.39 -2.99
N ASP A 71 9.13 2.03 -3.02
CA ASP A 71 8.46 1.55 -4.24
C ASP A 71 9.07 0.27 -4.86
N ALA A 72 9.87 -0.50 -4.10
CA ALA A 72 10.48 -1.74 -4.60
C ALA A 72 9.45 -2.75 -5.14
N LYS A 73 8.21 -2.72 -4.64
CA LYS A 73 7.09 -3.53 -5.12
C LYS A 73 6.73 -3.24 -6.59
N ARG A 74 7.04 -2.06 -7.13
CA ARG A 74 6.86 -1.72 -8.55
C ARG A 74 7.88 -2.42 -9.44
N LEU A 75 9.06 -2.75 -8.91
CA LEU A 75 10.17 -3.39 -9.63
C LEU A 75 10.15 -4.92 -9.53
N ILE A 76 9.56 -5.47 -8.47
CA ILE A 76 9.65 -6.90 -8.15
C ILE A 76 9.11 -7.77 -9.28
N GLY A 77 9.88 -8.79 -9.69
CA GLY A 77 9.54 -9.72 -10.76
C GLY A 77 9.43 -9.13 -12.17
N ARG A 78 9.80 -7.86 -12.38
CA ARG A 78 9.84 -7.21 -13.70
C ARG A 78 11.21 -7.29 -14.35
N ARG A 79 11.24 -6.95 -15.63
CA ARG A 79 12.46 -6.74 -16.41
C ARG A 79 12.86 -5.27 -16.37
N PHE A 80 14.17 -5.00 -16.40
CA PHE A 80 14.70 -3.64 -16.48
C PHE A 80 14.19 -2.94 -17.74
N SER A 81 14.14 -3.64 -18.88
CA SER A 81 13.62 -3.11 -20.15
C SER A 81 12.10 -2.87 -20.19
N ASP A 82 11.34 -3.28 -19.16
CA ASP A 82 9.88 -3.08 -19.11
C ASP A 82 9.55 -1.58 -19.21
N PRO A 83 8.69 -1.14 -20.15
CA PRO A 83 8.32 0.28 -20.27
C PRO A 83 7.82 0.91 -18.98
N THR A 84 7.15 0.13 -18.12
CA THR A 84 6.69 0.60 -16.80
C THR A 84 7.88 0.93 -15.89
N VAL A 85 8.89 0.05 -15.84
CA VAL A 85 10.14 0.28 -15.08
C VAL A 85 10.88 1.50 -15.63
N GLN A 86 11.02 1.62 -16.95
CA GLN A 86 11.70 2.75 -17.59
C GLN A 86 11.03 4.10 -17.30
N ASN A 87 9.70 4.12 -17.17
CA ASN A 87 8.97 5.33 -16.80
C ASN A 87 9.11 5.64 -15.32
N ASP A 88 9.03 4.64 -14.44
CA ASP A 88 9.13 4.82 -12.99
C ASP A 88 10.51 5.28 -12.56
N MET A 89 11.56 4.80 -13.22
CA MET A 89 12.94 5.22 -12.99
C MET A 89 13.17 6.74 -13.16
N LYS A 90 12.34 7.42 -13.97
CA LYS A 90 12.43 8.87 -14.15
C LYS A 90 11.93 9.65 -12.92
N LEU A 91 11.20 8.98 -12.03
CA LEU A 91 10.56 9.58 -10.87
C LEU A 91 11.33 9.32 -9.57
N TRP A 92 12.25 8.34 -9.56
CA TRP A 92 12.99 7.97 -8.36
C TRP A 92 14.32 8.72 -8.24
N PRO A 93 14.71 9.10 -7.00
CA PRO A 93 16.01 9.72 -6.74
C PRO A 93 17.17 8.73 -6.69
N PHE A 94 16.88 7.44 -6.45
CA PHE A 94 17.86 6.36 -6.42
C PHE A 94 18.06 5.76 -7.81
N LYS A 95 19.23 5.18 -8.06
CA LYS A 95 19.61 4.66 -9.36
C LYS A 95 19.18 3.20 -9.51
N VAL A 96 18.57 2.88 -10.66
CA VAL A 96 18.27 1.50 -11.08
C VAL A 96 19.09 1.20 -12.33
N ILE A 97 19.74 0.05 -12.37
CA ILE A 97 20.62 -0.40 -13.46
C ILE A 97 20.22 -1.79 -13.96
N PRO A 98 20.56 -2.17 -15.20
CA PRO A 98 20.34 -3.52 -15.68
C PRO A 98 21.31 -4.48 -15.00
N GLY A 99 20.77 -5.58 -14.46
CA GLY A 99 21.51 -6.71 -13.94
C GLY A 99 21.42 -7.96 -14.84
N PRO A 100 21.95 -9.10 -14.36
CA PRO A 100 21.89 -10.35 -15.09
C PRO A 100 20.46 -10.74 -15.49
N GLY A 101 20.29 -11.20 -16.74
CA GLY A 101 18.98 -11.62 -17.25
C GLY A 101 17.98 -10.49 -17.44
N ASP A 102 18.46 -9.24 -17.59
CA ASP A 102 17.62 -8.04 -17.70
C ASP A 102 16.80 -7.78 -16.43
N LYS A 103 17.32 -8.19 -15.25
CA LYS A 103 16.71 -7.92 -13.95
C LYS A 103 17.06 -6.49 -13.50
N PRO A 104 16.12 -5.66 -13.02
CA PRO A 104 16.46 -4.35 -12.47
C PRO A 104 17.22 -4.53 -11.15
N MET A 105 18.33 -3.80 -10.99
CA MET A 105 19.14 -3.76 -9.77
C MET A 105 19.20 -2.34 -9.23
N ILE A 106 19.00 -2.17 -7.93
CA ILE A 106 18.99 -0.88 -7.24
C ILE A 106 20.40 -0.62 -6.71
N GLN A 107 21.03 0.46 -7.19
CA GLN A 107 22.40 0.84 -6.85
C GLN A 107 22.40 1.91 -5.77
N VAL A 108 23.09 1.65 -4.67
CA VAL A 108 23.20 2.54 -3.50
C VAL A 108 24.63 2.56 -2.96
N GLN A 109 24.99 3.61 -2.23
CA GLN A 109 26.18 3.65 -1.40
C GLN A 109 25.84 3.15 0.00
N TYR A 110 26.60 2.17 0.49
CA TYR A 110 26.44 1.60 1.82
C TYR A 110 27.81 1.28 2.42
N LYS A 111 28.10 1.85 3.60
CA LYS A 111 29.41 1.70 4.27
C LYS A 111 30.61 2.11 3.40
N GLY A 112 30.47 3.20 2.67
CA GLY A 112 31.51 3.71 1.76
C GLY A 112 31.72 2.89 0.48
N GLU A 113 30.92 1.85 0.25
CA GLU A 113 31.01 1.00 -0.93
C GLU A 113 29.72 1.04 -1.75
N GLU A 114 29.87 0.93 -3.07
CA GLU A 114 28.74 0.76 -3.97
C GLU A 114 28.19 -0.66 -3.83
N LYS A 115 26.88 -0.76 -3.58
CA LYS A 115 26.14 -2.01 -3.48
C LYS A 115 24.99 -2.02 -4.47
N GLN A 116 24.68 -3.22 -4.96
CA GLN A 116 23.56 -3.47 -5.85
C GLN A 116 22.63 -4.46 -5.17
N PHE A 117 21.35 -4.12 -5.08
CA PHE A 117 20.32 -4.96 -4.49
C PHE A 117 19.22 -5.22 -5.51
N SER A 118 18.77 -6.45 -5.56
CA SER A 118 17.55 -6.80 -6.29
C SER A 118 16.29 -6.31 -5.54
N PRO A 119 15.15 -6.12 -6.23
CA PRO A 119 13.90 -5.72 -5.59
C PRO A 119 13.43 -6.71 -4.51
N GLU A 120 13.72 -8.00 -4.67
CA GLU A 120 13.43 -9.05 -3.71
C GLU A 120 14.27 -8.91 -2.44
N GLU A 121 15.54 -8.51 -2.56
CA GLU A 121 16.40 -8.23 -1.41
C GLU A 121 15.93 -6.97 -0.66
N ILE A 122 15.52 -5.91 -1.35
CA ILE A 122 14.93 -4.73 -0.68
C ILE A 122 13.62 -5.12 0.02
N SER A 123 12.76 -5.88 -0.64
CA SER A 123 11.50 -6.36 -0.07
C SER A 123 11.74 -7.30 1.12
N SER A 124 12.77 -8.14 1.08
CA SER A 124 13.12 -9.03 2.20
C SER A 124 13.58 -8.26 3.43
N MET A 125 14.21 -7.10 3.26
CA MET A 125 14.55 -6.21 4.37
C MET A 125 13.29 -5.67 5.04
N VAL A 126 12.29 -5.26 4.26
CA VAL A 126 10.97 -4.85 4.80
C VAL A 126 10.28 -6.01 5.52
N LEU A 127 10.27 -7.21 4.92
CA LEU A 127 9.71 -8.42 5.54
C LEU A 127 10.44 -8.81 6.83
N THR A 128 11.76 -8.62 6.89
CA THR A 128 12.56 -8.85 8.10
C THR A 128 12.11 -7.92 9.21
N LYS A 129 11.90 -6.61 8.92
CA LYS A 129 11.35 -5.67 9.90
C LYS A 129 9.94 -6.06 10.35
N MET A 130 9.08 -6.56 9.45
CA MET A 130 7.73 -7.03 9.81
C MET A 130 7.78 -8.25 10.72
N LYS A 131 8.70 -9.18 10.45
CA LYS A 131 8.99 -10.33 11.30
C LYS A 131 9.48 -9.89 12.68
N GLU A 132 10.46 -8.99 12.76
CA GLU A 132 10.99 -8.46 14.03
C GLU A 132 9.91 -7.80 14.89
N ILE A 133 9.02 -7.01 14.27
CA ILE A 133 7.85 -6.41 14.94
C ILE A 133 6.96 -7.49 15.55
N ALA A 134 6.65 -8.55 14.78
CA ALA A 134 5.85 -9.65 15.28
C ALA A 134 6.55 -10.46 16.38
N GLU A 135 7.86 -10.70 16.25
CA GLU A 135 8.67 -11.41 17.25
C GLU A 135 8.73 -10.65 18.57
N ALA A 136 8.94 -9.33 18.52
CA ALA A 136 8.92 -8.46 19.69
C ALA A 136 7.55 -8.48 20.41
N PHE A 137 6.46 -8.46 19.65
CA PHE A 137 5.11 -8.52 20.22
C PHE A 137 4.76 -9.89 20.80
N LEU A 138 5.21 -10.97 20.17
CA LEU A 138 4.85 -12.34 20.54
C LEU A 138 5.81 -12.99 21.54
N GLY A 139 7.00 -12.41 21.75
CA GLY A 139 8.03 -12.95 22.63
C GLY A 139 8.64 -14.27 22.15
N GLN A 140 8.54 -14.59 20.86
CA GLN A 140 9.04 -15.83 20.28
C GLN A 140 9.43 -15.65 18.81
N THR A 141 10.34 -16.48 18.32
CA THR A 141 10.75 -16.50 16.90
C THR A 141 9.59 -16.89 15.99
N ILE A 142 9.43 -16.15 14.89
CA ILE A 142 8.40 -16.40 13.88
C ILE A 142 9.06 -16.92 12.60
N LYS A 143 8.61 -18.11 12.19
CA LYS A 143 9.12 -18.78 10.98
C LYS A 143 8.12 -18.83 9.86
N ASN A 144 6.82 -18.76 10.13
CA ASN A 144 5.78 -18.98 9.13
C ASN A 144 5.05 -17.68 8.81
N ALA A 145 4.84 -17.39 7.53
CA ALA A 145 4.08 -16.23 7.10
C ALA A 145 3.17 -16.57 5.91
N VAL A 146 2.06 -15.85 5.82
CA VAL A 146 1.28 -15.66 4.59
C VAL A 146 1.51 -14.22 4.15
N ILE A 147 1.86 -14.04 2.87
CA ILE A 147 2.18 -12.72 2.31
C ILE A 147 1.15 -12.40 1.23
N THR A 148 0.65 -11.18 1.22
CA THR A 148 -0.31 -10.72 0.21
C THR A 148 0.37 -10.12 -1.02
N VAL A 149 -0.28 -10.23 -2.17
CA VAL A 149 0.12 -9.59 -3.43
C VAL A 149 -1.11 -9.09 -4.19
N PRO A 150 -0.96 -8.11 -5.09
CA PRO A 150 -2.07 -7.67 -5.93
C PRO A 150 -2.60 -8.82 -6.80
N ALA A 151 -3.91 -8.83 -7.08
CA ALA A 151 -4.51 -9.92 -7.86
C ALA A 151 -3.95 -10.02 -9.29
N TYR A 152 -3.53 -8.89 -9.88
CA TYR A 152 -2.95 -8.82 -11.22
C TYR A 152 -1.47 -9.26 -11.28
N PHE A 153 -0.82 -9.57 -10.15
CA PHE A 153 0.55 -10.07 -10.18
C PHE A 153 0.65 -11.39 -10.95
N ASN A 154 1.56 -11.42 -11.91
CA ASN A 154 1.89 -12.64 -12.66
C ASN A 154 2.78 -13.59 -11.85
N ASP A 155 3.06 -14.77 -12.40
CA ASP A 155 3.84 -15.82 -11.73
C ASP A 155 5.26 -15.36 -11.34
N SER A 156 5.92 -14.58 -12.20
CA SER A 156 7.25 -14.02 -11.92
C SER A 156 7.23 -13.13 -10.68
N GLN A 157 6.25 -12.23 -10.58
CA GLN A 157 6.11 -11.31 -9.45
C GLN A 157 5.71 -12.03 -8.14
N ARG A 158 4.85 -13.05 -8.24
CA ARG A 158 4.49 -13.91 -7.11
C ARG A 158 5.68 -14.70 -6.60
N GLN A 159 6.46 -15.29 -7.50
CA GLN A 159 7.65 -16.04 -7.14
C GLN A 159 8.71 -15.11 -6.52
N ALA A 160 8.96 -13.95 -7.12
CA ALA A 160 9.89 -12.96 -6.58
C ALA A 160 9.50 -12.46 -5.17
N THR A 161 8.20 -12.29 -4.91
CA THR A 161 7.70 -11.94 -3.55
C THR A 161 7.91 -13.10 -2.56
N LYS A 162 7.69 -14.34 -3.01
CA LYS A 162 7.95 -15.54 -2.22
C LYS A 162 9.45 -15.68 -1.89
N ASP A 163 10.32 -15.39 -2.86
CA ASP A 163 11.77 -15.39 -2.69
C ASP A 163 12.21 -14.32 -1.69
N ALA A 164 11.62 -13.12 -1.73
CA ALA A 164 11.84 -12.09 -0.71
C ALA A 164 11.49 -12.61 0.71
N GLY A 165 10.38 -13.34 0.85
CA GLY A 165 10.02 -14.01 2.10
C GLY A 165 11.06 -15.04 2.54
N ALA A 166 11.53 -15.89 1.62
CA ALA A 166 12.57 -16.87 1.91
C ALA A 166 13.89 -16.21 2.36
N ILE A 167 14.32 -15.13 1.68
CA ILE A 167 15.53 -14.36 2.02
C ILE A 167 15.41 -13.75 3.44
N SER A 168 14.21 -13.33 3.85
CA SER A 168 13.95 -12.82 5.22
C SER A 168 13.91 -13.92 6.31
N GLY A 169 14.12 -15.19 5.92
CA GLY A 169 14.05 -16.33 6.83
C GLY A 169 12.62 -16.70 7.24
N LEU A 170 11.64 -16.38 6.39
CA LEU A 170 10.24 -16.81 6.54
C LEU A 170 9.94 -17.99 5.60
N ASN A 171 9.32 -19.01 6.15
CA ASN A 171 8.58 -20.02 5.41
C ASN A 171 7.26 -19.40 4.92
N VAL A 172 7.24 -19.01 3.65
CA VAL A 172 6.05 -18.47 2.98
C VAL A 172 5.07 -19.60 2.72
N MET A 173 4.11 -19.77 3.64
CA MET A 173 3.11 -20.84 3.59
C MET A 173 2.20 -20.72 2.37
N ARG A 174 1.84 -19.48 2.02
CA ARG A 174 0.97 -19.15 0.90
C ARG A 174 1.20 -17.70 0.48
N ILE A 175 1.08 -17.45 -0.82
CA ILE A 175 0.85 -16.12 -1.38
C ILE A 175 -0.64 -15.99 -1.63
N ILE A 176 -1.29 -14.97 -1.08
CA ILE A 176 -2.72 -14.72 -1.27
C ILE A 176 -2.95 -13.39 -1.98
N ASN A 177 -4.04 -13.29 -2.73
CA ASN A 177 -4.41 -12.03 -3.33
C ASN A 177 -4.91 -11.06 -2.25
N GLU A 178 -4.46 -9.81 -2.30
CA GLU A 178 -4.94 -8.71 -1.46
C GLU A 178 -6.48 -8.60 -1.42
N PRO A 179 -7.20 -8.59 -2.57
CA PRO A 179 -8.66 -8.54 -2.54
C PRO A 179 -9.30 -9.77 -1.88
N THR A 180 -8.69 -10.94 -2.01
CA THR A 180 -9.16 -12.17 -1.33
C THR A 180 -8.92 -12.06 0.18
N ALA A 181 -7.76 -11.56 0.61
CA ALA A 181 -7.45 -11.33 2.01
C ALA A 181 -8.46 -10.35 2.64
N ALA A 182 -8.77 -9.25 1.94
CA ALA A 182 -9.79 -8.31 2.37
C ALA A 182 -11.18 -8.95 2.47
N ALA A 183 -11.59 -9.75 1.48
CA ALA A 183 -12.90 -10.43 1.54
C ALA A 183 -13.01 -11.41 2.72
N ILE A 184 -11.92 -12.12 3.04
CA ILE A 184 -11.82 -12.98 4.23
C ILE A 184 -11.91 -12.15 5.51
N ALA A 185 -11.24 -11.00 5.57
CA ALA A 185 -11.26 -10.09 6.71
C ALA A 185 -12.70 -9.70 7.10
N TYR A 186 -13.50 -9.34 6.09
CA TYR A 186 -14.91 -8.95 6.27
C TYR A 186 -15.87 -10.12 6.56
N GLY A 187 -15.34 -11.35 6.65
CA GLY A 187 -16.14 -12.56 6.93
C GLY A 187 -17.19 -12.84 5.85
N LEU A 188 -16.92 -12.41 4.62
CA LEU A 188 -17.86 -12.54 3.50
C LEU A 188 -17.99 -13.99 3.05
N ASP A 189 -16.98 -14.83 3.31
CA ASP A 189 -17.06 -16.29 3.19
C ASP A 189 -18.20 -16.86 4.04
N LYS A 190 -18.23 -16.54 5.33
CA LYS A 190 -19.23 -17.06 6.28
C LYS A 190 -20.63 -16.55 5.98
N LYS A 191 -20.75 -15.34 5.43
CA LYS A 191 -22.03 -14.78 4.99
C LYS A 191 -22.51 -15.48 3.70
N ALA A 192 -21.63 -15.67 2.71
CA ALA A 192 -21.96 -16.36 1.46
C ALA A 192 -22.38 -17.82 1.68
N SER A 193 -21.73 -18.55 2.60
CA SER A 193 -22.12 -19.93 2.96
C SER A 193 -23.57 -20.06 3.45
N ARG A 194 -24.24 -18.95 3.81
CA ARG A 194 -25.62 -18.93 4.32
C ARG A 194 -26.64 -18.39 3.30
N SER A 195 -26.18 -17.80 2.19
CA SER A 195 -27.05 -17.01 1.29
C SER A 195 -26.82 -17.26 -0.20
N GLY A 196 -26.02 -18.26 -0.58
CA GLY A 196 -25.67 -18.56 -1.96
C GLY A 196 -24.53 -17.69 -2.50
N GLU A 197 -24.34 -17.74 -3.82
CA GLU A 197 -23.32 -16.99 -4.56
C GLU A 197 -23.40 -15.48 -4.28
N LYS A 198 -22.26 -14.85 -4.00
CA LYS A 198 -22.15 -13.41 -3.77
C LYS A 198 -21.07 -12.77 -4.62
N ASN A 199 -21.44 -11.70 -5.32
CA ASN A 199 -20.49 -10.83 -6.00
C ASN A 199 -20.05 -9.69 -5.07
N VAL A 200 -18.75 -9.57 -4.85
CA VAL A 200 -18.13 -8.60 -3.96
C VAL A 200 -17.14 -7.76 -4.75
N LEU A 201 -17.32 -6.45 -4.75
CA LEU A 201 -16.35 -5.53 -5.34
C LEU A 201 -15.40 -5.03 -4.25
N ILE A 202 -14.11 -5.25 -4.44
CA ILE A 202 -13.05 -4.70 -3.62
C ILE A 202 -12.55 -3.43 -4.31
N PHE A 203 -12.62 -2.30 -3.60
CA PHE A 203 -12.09 -1.01 -4.01
C PHE A 203 -10.89 -0.69 -3.12
N ASP A 204 -9.68 -0.91 -3.63
CA ASP A 204 -8.43 -0.69 -2.92
C ASP A 204 -7.71 0.55 -3.43
N LEU A 205 -7.77 1.65 -2.67
CA LEU A 205 -7.09 2.89 -2.99
C LEU A 205 -6.01 3.17 -1.95
N GLY A 206 -4.79 2.76 -2.27
CA GLY A 206 -3.63 2.87 -1.41
C GLY A 206 -2.90 4.22 -1.49
N GLY A 207 -1.63 4.20 -1.10
CA GLY A 207 -0.75 5.37 -1.16
C GLY A 207 -0.27 5.72 -2.57
N GLY A 208 -0.07 4.74 -3.44
CA GLY A 208 0.39 4.96 -4.82
C GLY A 208 -0.18 4.00 -5.86
N THR A 209 -1.04 3.07 -5.44
CA THR A 209 -1.70 2.09 -6.32
C THR A 209 -3.20 2.13 -6.08
N PHE A 210 -3.95 1.99 -7.16
CA PHE A 210 -5.40 1.85 -7.13
C PHE A 210 -5.80 0.55 -7.83
N ASP A 211 -6.49 -0.32 -7.12
CA ASP A 211 -6.92 -1.62 -7.59
C ASP A 211 -8.40 -1.85 -7.34
N VAL A 212 -9.08 -2.37 -8.35
CA VAL A 212 -10.47 -2.81 -8.30
C VAL A 212 -10.52 -4.28 -8.68
N SER A 213 -11.12 -5.09 -7.83
CA SER A 213 -11.33 -6.52 -8.10
C SER A 213 -12.78 -6.90 -7.82
N LEU A 214 -13.41 -7.57 -8.78
CA LEU A 214 -14.70 -8.19 -8.56
C LEU A 214 -14.49 -9.68 -8.27
N LEU A 215 -14.95 -10.11 -7.10
CA LEU A 215 -14.89 -11.48 -6.64
C LEU A 215 -16.28 -12.10 -6.64
N THR A 216 -16.36 -13.37 -6.97
CA THR A 216 -17.51 -14.21 -6.66
C THR A 216 -17.15 -15.14 -5.51
N ILE A 217 -18.02 -15.20 -4.51
CA ILE A 217 -17.86 -16.04 -3.32
C ILE A 217 -19.01 -17.02 -3.25
N GLU A 218 -18.70 -18.31 -3.31
CA GLU A 218 -19.68 -19.40 -3.21
C GLU A 218 -19.08 -20.55 -2.40
N GLU A 219 -19.79 -21.03 -1.37
CA GLU A 219 -19.33 -22.12 -0.49
C GLU A 219 -17.89 -21.95 0.06
N GLY A 220 -17.45 -20.70 0.26
CA GLY A 220 -16.09 -20.39 0.74
C GLY A 220 -15.01 -20.43 -0.34
N ILE A 221 -15.38 -20.67 -1.59
CA ILE A 221 -14.51 -20.55 -2.77
C ILE A 221 -14.54 -19.09 -3.22
N PHE A 222 -13.36 -18.52 -3.44
CA PHE A 222 -13.18 -17.16 -3.94
C PHE A 222 -12.68 -17.23 -5.38
N GLU A 223 -13.48 -16.72 -6.31
CA GLU A 223 -13.11 -16.61 -7.72
C GLU A 223 -12.95 -15.14 -8.10
N VAL A 224 -11.81 -14.77 -8.69
CA VAL A 224 -11.59 -13.42 -9.23
C VAL A 224 -12.21 -13.35 -10.63
N LYS A 225 -13.30 -12.60 -10.80
CA LYS A 225 -13.99 -12.45 -12.09
C LYS A 225 -13.31 -11.46 -13.00
N ALA A 226 -12.88 -10.32 -12.45
CA ALA A 226 -12.13 -9.32 -13.19
C ALA A 226 -11.28 -8.46 -12.25
N THR A 227 -10.23 -7.87 -12.80
CA THR A 227 -9.39 -6.87 -12.14
C THR A 227 -9.19 -5.68 -13.07
N ALA A 228 -9.15 -4.49 -12.50
CA ALA A 228 -8.81 -3.25 -13.18
C ALA A 228 -8.16 -2.31 -12.16
N GLY A 229 -7.49 -1.27 -12.61
CA GLY A 229 -6.83 -0.34 -11.69
C GLY A 229 -5.96 0.65 -12.43
N ASP A 230 -5.25 1.45 -11.64
CA ASP A 230 -4.19 2.34 -12.08
C ASP A 230 -3.01 2.13 -11.12
N THR A 231 -1.91 1.59 -11.65
CA THR A 231 -0.73 1.31 -10.82
C THR A 231 -0.05 2.59 -10.34
N HIS A 232 -0.41 3.76 -10.84
CA HIS A 232 0.24 5.05 -10.54
C HIS A 232 -0.77 6.09 -10.07
N LEU A 233 -1.81 5.64 -9.36
CA LEU A 233 -2.80 6.51 -8.74
C LEU A 233 -2.96 6.16 -7.27
N GLY A 234 -2.82 7.15 -6.39
CA GLY A 234 -3.09 6.96 -4.97
C GLY A 234 -3.00 8.22 -4.12
N GLY A 235 -2.86 8.00 -2.81
CA GLY A 235 -2.76 9.06 -1.81
C GLY A 235 -1.67 10.10 -2.06
N GLU A 236 -0.54 9.72 -2.66
CA GLU A 236 0.58 10.60 -2.95
C GLU A 236 0.27 11.60 -4.08
N ASP A 237 -0.58 11.25 -5.04
CA ASP A 237 -1.07 12.16 -6.07
C ASP A 237 -1.94 13.26 -5.46
N PHE A 238 -2.74 12.91 -4.47
CA PHE A 238 -3.55 13.88 -3.75
C PHE A 238 -2.68 14.83 -2.92
N ASP A 239 -1.61 14.30 -2.32
CA ASP A 239 -0.59 15.11 -1.64
C ASP A 239 0.12 16.04 -2.63
N ASN A 240 0.44 15.57 -3.85
CA ASN A 240 1.03 16.39 -4.91
C ASN A 240 0.16 17.59 -5.29
N ARG A 241 -1.16 17.40 -5.40
CA ARG A 241 -2.08 18.53 -5.69
C ARG A 241 -2.03 19.60 -4.61
N LEU A 242 -1.99 19.20 -3.34
CA LEU A 242 -1.83 20.13 -2.22
C LEU A 242 -0.46 20.81 -2.24
N VAL A 243 0.62 20.06 -2.46
CA VAL A 243 1.99 20.63 -2.54
C VAL A 243 2.07 21.69 -3.63
N ASN A 244 1.56 21.40 -4.83
CA ASN A 244 1.58 22.36 -5.94
C ASN A 244 0.75 23.61 -5.64
N HIS A 245 -0.43 23.42 -5.03
CA HIS A 245 -1.28 24.54 -4.61
C HIS A 245 -0.56 25.47 -3.63
N PHE A 246 0.06 24.90 -2.59
CA PHE A 246 0.74 25.69 -1.57
C PHE A 246 2.10 26.22 -2.00
N ALA A 247 2.83 25.54 -2.88
CA ALA A 247 4.04 26.08 -3.49
C ALA A 247 3.72 27.33 -4.33
N ALA A 248 2.63 27.29 -5.11
CA ALA A 248 2.14 28.45 -5.84
C ALA A 248 1.65 29.56 -4.90
N GLU A 249 0.99 29.21 -3.80
CA GLU A 249 0.57 30.18 -2.79
C GLU A 249 1.76 30.86 -2.10
N PHE A 250 2.78 30.10 -1.71
CA PHE A 250 4.03 30.61 -1.15
C PHE A 250 4.71 31.57 -2.12
N LYS A 251 4.82 31.19 -3.41
CA LYS A 251 5.33 32.06 -4.47
C LYS A 251 4.51 33.34 -4.63
N ARG A 252 3.18 33.25 -4.56
CA ARG A 252 2.30 34.42 -4.65
C ARG A 252 2.48 35.39 -3.47
N LYS A 253 2.52 34.85 -2.24
CA LYS A 253 2.63 35.61 -0.96
C LYS A 253 4.03 36.21 -0.75
N HIS A 254 5.08 35.43 -1.00
CA HIS A 254 6.45 35.79 -0.64
C HIS A 254 7.35 36.08 -1.85
N LYS A 255 6.85 35.94 -3.08
CA LYS A 255 7.60 36.15 -4.34
C LYS A 255 8.84 35.26 -4.47
N LYS A 256 8.83 34.10 -3.81
CA LYS A 256 9.93 33.12 -3.78
C LYS A 256 9.45 31.75 -4.25
N ASP A 257 10.22 31.11 -5.11
CA ASP A 257 9.86 29.81 -5.69
C ASP A 257 10.61 28.68 -4.96
N ILE A 258 9.86 27.78 -4.33
CA ILE A 258 10.43 26.66 -3.59
C ILE A 258 10.63 25.41 -4.45
N SER A 259 10.19 25.41 -5.72
CA SER A 259 10.22 24.23 -6.60
C SER A 259 11.63 23.67 -6.82
N GLY A 260 12.66 24.52 -6.78
CA GLY A 260 14.07 24.10 -6.87
C GLY A 260 14.68 23.59 -5.56
N ASN A 261 13.96 23.66 -4.44
CA ASN A 261 14.48 23.27 -3.13
C ASN A 261 13.81 21.98 -2.63
N ALA A 262 14.51 20.85 -2.83
CA ALA A 262 14.04 19.53 -2.43
C ALA A 262 13.68 19.42 -0.95
N ARG A 263 14.45 20.07 -0.06
CA ARG A 263 14.20 20.08 1.39
C ARG A 263 12.88 20.80 1.72
N ALA A 264 12.65 21.98 1.14
CA ALA A 264 11.42 22.75 1.34
C ALA A 264 10.19 21.99 0.81
N LEU A 265 10.28 21.45 -0.41
CA LEU A 265 9.19 20.65 -1.00
C LEU A 265 8.85 19.42 -0.17
N ARG A 266 9.84 18.73 0.40
CA ARG A 266 9.58 17.56 1.26
C ARG A 266 8.88 17.95 2.55
N ARG A 267 9.32 19.02 3.22
CA ARG A 267 8.66 19.53 4.44
C ARG A 267 7.21 19.91 4.15
N LEU A 268 6.98 20.61 3.04
CA LEU A 268 5.63 20.96 2.59
C LEU A 268 4.79 19.71 2.31
N ARG A 269 5.34 18.69 1.63
CA ARG A 269 4.67 17.42 1.36
C ARG A 269 4.27 16.69 2.63
N THR A 270 5.15 16.59 3.62
CA THR A 270 4.82 15.97 4.92
C THR A 270 3.67 16.70 5.61
N ALA A 271 3.65 18.04 5.56
CA ALA A 271 2.54 18.81 6.10
C ALA A 271 1.25 18.60 5.29
N CYS A 272 1.33 18.50 3.96
CA CYS A 272 0.19 18.20 3.09
C CYS A 272 -0.40 16.80 3.35
N GLU A 273 0.43 15.77 3.51
CA GLU A 273 -0.02 14.41 3.86
C GLU A 273 -0.78 14.42 5.19
N ARG A 274 -0.27 15.13 6.21
CA ARG A 274 -0.96 15.33 7.50
C ARG A 274 -2.28 16.08 7.32
N ALA A 275 -2.28 17.18 6.57
CA ALA A 275 -3.48 17.96 6.30
C ALA A 275 -4.55 17.11 5.60
N LYS A 276 -4.19 16.35 4.56
CA LYS A 276 -5.08 15.39 3.88
C LYS A 276 -5.74 14.42 4.87
N ARG A 277 -4.93 13.80 5.74
CA ARG A 277 -5.43 12.85 6.75
C ARG A 277 -6.42 13.52 7.71
N THR A 278 -6.14 14.73 8.18
CA THR A 278 -7.04 15.51 9.03
C THR A 278 -8.34 15.87 8.31
N LEU A 279 -8.27 16.27 7.03
CA LEU A 279 -9.45 16.61 6.21
C LEU A 279 -10.39 15.42 5.96
N SER A 280 -9.94 14.18 6.14
CA SER A 280 -10.82 13.01 6.08
C SER A 280 -11.82 12.94 7.24
N SER A 281 -11.54 13.61 8.37
CA SER A 281 -12.45 13.68 9.53
C SER A 281 -12.96 15.08 9.83
N THR A 282 -12.19 16.13 9.49
CA THR A 282 -12.57 17.54 9.71
C THR A 282 -12.84 18.29 8.41
N THR A 283 -13.55 19.41 8.48
CA THR A 283 -13.87 20.24 7.31
C THR A 283 -12.80 21.26 6.96
N GLN A 284 -11.84 21.50 7.86
CA GLN A 284 -10.72 22.41 7.67
C GLN A 284 -9.52 22.02 8.55
N THR A 285 -8.32 22.47 8.17
CA THR A 285 -7.08 22.34 8.94
C THR A 285 -6.08 23.42 8.54
N THR A 286 -5.04 23.62 9.34
CA THR A 286 -3.93 24.53 9.05
C THR A 286 -2.66 23.76 8.70
N ILE A 287 -1.82 24.37 7.87
CA ILE A 287 -0.43 23.99 7.62
C ILE A 287 0.45 25.07 8.22
N GLU A 288 1.37 24.64 9.07
CA GLU A 288 2.28 25.50 9.81
C GLU A 288 3.68 24.90 9.70
N ILE A 289 4.60 25.65 9.09
CA ILE A 289 5.97 25.20 8.83
C ILE A 289 6.93 26.35 9.07
N ASP A 290 7.69 26.27 10.15
CA ASP A 290 8.72 27.26 10.49
C ASP A 290 9.87 27.24 9.49
N SER A 291 10.34 28.41 9.07
CA SER A 291 11.46 28.59 8.14
C SER A 291 11.39 27.62 6.95
N LEU A 292 10.26 27.59 6.24
CA LEU A 292 10.05 26.70 5.10
C LEU A 292 11.12 26.95 4.02
N TYR A 293 11.40 28.22 3.71
CA TYR A 293 12.38 28.61 2.70
C TYR A 293 12.99 29.98 3.02
N GLU A 294 14.32 30.12 2.95
CA GLU A 294 15.06 31.36 3.23
C GLU A 294 14.67 32.05 4.57
N GLY A 295 14.41 31.27 5.62
CA GLY A 295 14.00 31.81 6.93
C GLY A 295 12.53 32.25 7.00
N ILE A 296 11.76 32.12 5.91
CA ILE A 296 10.35 32.51 5.85
C ILE A 296 9.48 31.36 6.35
N ASP A 297 8.68 31.63 7.39
CA ASP A 297 7.67 30.71 7.88
C ASP A 297 6.48 30.62 6.91
N PHE A 298 5.82 29.47 6.86
CA PHE A 298 4.63 29.27 6.05
C PHE A 298 3.43 28.86 6.89
N TYR A 299 2.40 29.70 6.86
CA TYR A 299 1.11 29.49 7.50
C TYR A 299 -0.01 29.60 6.46
N ALA A 300 -0.80 28.54 6.33
CA ALA A 300 -1.94 28.48 5.41
C ALA A 300 -3.08 27.62 5.97
N THR A 301 -4.32 27.95 5.59
CA THR A 301 -5.52 27.17 5.93
C THR A 301 -6.06 26.49 4.68
N ILE A 302 -6.55 25.26 4.83
CA ILE A 302 -7.19 24.51 3.74
C ILE A 302 -8.49 23.89 4.23
N THR A 303 -9.53 24.01 3.41
CA THR A 303 -10.83 23.38 3.64
C THR A 303 -10.93 22.07 2.86
N ARG A 304 -11.79 21.16 3.33
CA ARG A 304 -12.11 19.92 2.63
C ARG A 304 -12.65 20.21 1.23
N ALA A 305 -13.53 21.20 1.09
CA ALA A 305 -14.08 21.60 -0.20
C ALA A 305 -12.99 21.99 -1.21
N ARG A 306 -11.98 22.76 -0.77
CA ARG A 306 -10.86 23.14 -1.64
C ARG A 306 -9.97 21.93 -1.98
N PHE A 307 -9.70 21.05 -1.03
CA PHE A 307 -8.97 19.80 -1.30
C PHE A 307 -9.71 18.93 -2.32
N GLU A 308 -11.04 18.81 -2.20
CA GLU A 308 -11.86 18.05 -3.13
C GLU A 308 -11.88 18.67 -4.52
N GLU A 309 -11.97 19.99 -4.62
CA GLU A 309 -11.88 20.72 -5.89
C GLU A 309 -10.55 20.46 -6.61
N LEU A 310 -9.43 20.51 -5.87
CA LEU A 310 -8.09 20.28 -6.40
C LEU A 310 -7.85 18.85 -6.93
N ASN A 311 -8.69 17.90 -6.53
CA ASN A 311 -8.52 16.47 -6.81
C ASN A 311 -9.72 15.83 -7.53
N MET A 312 -10.74 16.60 -7.90
CA MET A 312 -11.99 16.07 -8.43
C MET A 312 -11.80 15.22 -9.69
N ASP A 313 -10.87 15.62 -10.57
CA ASP A 313 -10.50 14.84 -11.76
C ASP A 313 -9.90 13.48 -11.39
N LEU A 314 -9.00 13.43 -10.41
CA LEU A 314 -8.41 12.16 -9.94
C LEU A 314 -9.45 11.28 -9.24
N PHE A 315 -10.33 11.87 -8.43
CA PHE A 315 -11.39 11.12 -7.76
C PHE A 315 -12.40 10.52 -8.76
N ARG A 316 -12.71 11.24 -9.84
CA ARG A 316 -13.53 10.72 -10.94
C ARG A 316 -12.80 9.65 -11.74
N LYS A 317 -11.49 9.82 -11.97
CA LYS A 317 -10.65 8.82 -12.63
C LYS A 317 -10.69 7.47 -11.91
N CYS A 318 -10.83 7.45 -10.57
CA CYS A 318 -11.01 6.20 -9.83
C CYS A 318 -12.29 5.42 -10.20
N MET A 319 -13.31 6.05 -10.79
CA MET A 319 -14.54 5.36 -11.18
C MET A 319 -14.40 4.60 -12.49
N GLU A 320 -13.48 5.02 -13.38
CA GLU A 320 -13.28 4.36 -14.68
C GLU A 320 -12.84 2.89 -14.53
N PRO A 321 -11.89 2.53 -13.63
CA PRO A 321 -11.59 1.13 -13.34
C PRO A 321 -12.74 0.35 -12.71
N VAL A 322 -13.62 0.99 -11.93
CA VAL A 322 -14.82 0.32 -11.37
C VAL A 322 -15.74 -0.11 -12.50
N GLU A 323 -16.05 0.80 -13.42
CA GLU A 323 -16.86 0.48 -14.59
C GLU A 323 -16.21 -0.58 -15.48
N LYS A 324 -14.90 -0.45 -15.72
CA LYS A 324 -14.14 -1.42 -16.52
C LYS A 324 -14.20 -2.81 -15.88
N CYS A 325 -14.00 -2.91 -14.57
CA CYS A 325 -14.05 -4.17 -13.84
C CYS A 325 -15.42 -4.85 -13.97
N LEU A 326 -16.51 -4.10 -13.84
CA LEU A 326 -17.87 -4.61 -14.03
C LEU A 326 -18.14 -5.07 -15.46
N ARG A 327 -17.69 -4.29 -16.46
CA ARG A 327 -17.82 -4.66 -17.88
C ARG A 327 -17.04 -5.93 -18.21
N ASP A 328 -15.79 -6.02 -17.78
CA ASP A 328 -14.93 -7.18 -18.04
C ASP A 328 -15.49 -8.44 -17.36
N ALA A 329 -16.06 -8.31 -16.17
CA ALA A 329 -16.75 -9.38 -15.46
C ALA A 329 -18.14 -9.71 -16.00
N LYS A 330 -18.71 -8.86 -16.89
CA LYS A 330 -20.07 -8.96 -17.40
C LYS A 330 -21.14 -9.02 -16.29
N ILE A 331 -20.93 -8.23 -15.23
CA ILE A 331 -21.82 -8.15 -14.07
C ILE A 331 -22.37 -6.72 -13.98
N ASP A 332 -23.69 -6.59 -13.91
CA ASP A 332 -24.32 -5.29 -13.69
C ASP A 332 -24.08 -4.80 -12.25
N LYS A 333 -23.98 -3.49 -12.06
CA LYS A 333 -23.75 -2.91 -10.71
C LYS A 333 -24.82 -3.31 -9.69
N SER A 334 -26.05 -3.59 -10.11
CA SER A 334 -27.13 -4.07 -9.24
C SER A 334 -26.88 -5.48 -8.69
N GLN A 335 -26.07 -6.28 -9.37
CA GLN A 335 -25.72 -7.65 -8.98
C GLN A 335 -24.50 -7.70 -8.05
N VAL A 336 -23.83 -6.56 -7.80
CA VAL A 336 -22.81 -6.45 -6.76
C VAL A 336 -23.50 -6.44 -5.41
N HIS A 337 -23.20 -7.41 -4.56
CA HIS A 337 -23.85 -7.57 -3.25
C HIS A 337 -23.20 -6.65 -2.23
N ASP A 338 -21.88 -6.72 -2.12
CA ASP A 338 -21.07 -6.01 -1.12
C ASP A 338 -19.97 -5.20 -1.83
N VAL A 339 -19.70 -3.98 -1.35
CA VAL A 339 -18.60 -3.12 -1.83
C VAL A 339 -17.66 -2.85 -0.66
N VAL A 340 -16.44 -3.36 -0.73
CA VAL A 340 -15.46 -3.32 0.34
C VAL A 340 -14.41 -2.26 0.07
N LEU A 341 -14.15 -1.40 1.07
CA LEU A 341 -13.10 -0.40 1.01
C LEU A 341 -11.80 -0.92 1.62
N VAL A 342 -10.70 -0.80 0.88
CA VAL A 342 -9.34 -1.16 1.28
C VAL A 342 -8.38 -0.02 0.94
N GLY A 343 -7.32 0.15 1.72
CA GLY A 343 -6.32 1.20 1.49
C GLY A 343 -6.71 2.56 2.08
N GLY A 344 -5.74 3.26 2.69
CA GLY A 344 -6.00 4.43 3.51
C GLY A 344 -6.62 5.62 2.79
N SER A 345 -6.44 5.74 1.47
CA SER A 345 -7.04 6.83 0.70
C SER A 345 -8.55 6.65 0.50
N THR A 346 -9.10 5.47 0.73
CA THR A 346 -10.57 5.26 0.76
C THR A 346 -11.24 5.97 1.93
N ARG A 347 -10.47 6.47 2.92
CA ARG A 347 -11.00 7.30 4.02
C ARG A 347 -11.47 8.68 3.56
N ILE A 348 -11.08 9.12 2.35
CA ILE A 348 -11.47 10.42 1.81
C ILE A 348 -13.00 10.43 1.58
N PRO A 349 -13.77 11.32 2.23
CA PRO A 349 -15.23 11.32 2.15
C PRO A 349 -15.76 11.43 0.71
N LYS A 350 -15.12 12.24 -0.12
CA LYS A 350 -15.53 12.41 -1.52
C LYS A 350 -15.39 11.15 -2.36
N VAL A 351 -14.33 10.36 -2.15
CA VAL A 351 -14.15 9.07 -2.85
C VAL A 351 -15.26 8.10 -2.46
N GLN A 352 -15.59 8.02 -1.17
CA GLN A 352 -16.70 7.18 -0.69
C GLN A 352 -18.04 7.64 -1.25
N GLN A 353 -18.28 8.95 -1.29
CA GLN A 353 -19.52 9.50 -1.86
C GLN A 353 -19.64 9.12 -3.34
N LEU A 354 -18.61 9.34 -4.16
CA LEU A 354 -18.64 8.99 -5.58
C LEU A 354 -18.90 7.50 -5.80
N LEU A 355 -18.26 6.63 -5.01
CA LEU A 355 -18.46 5.19 -5.10
C LEU A 355 -19.88 4.79 -4.67
N GLN A 356 -20.41 5.39 -3.60
CA GLN A 356 -21.77 5.14 -3.14
C GLN A 356 -22.80 5.61 -4.18
N ASP A 357 -22.62 6.79 -4.76
CA ASP A 357 -23.47 7.34 -5.82
C ASP A 357 -23.45 6.43 -7.06
N PHE A 358 -22.27 5.91 -7.42
CA PHE A 358 -22.10 4.95 -8.51
C PHE A 358 -22.97 3.68 -8.31
N PHE A 359 -23.00 3.17 -7.08
CA PHE A 359 -23.83 2.02 -6.66
C PHE A 359 -25.22 2.43 -6.15
N ASN A 360 -25.77 3.56 -6.60
CA ASN A 360 -27.15 3.99 -6.31
C ASN A 360 -27.47 4.08 -4.82
N GLY A 361 -26.54 4.58 -4.01
CA GLY A 361 -26.72 4.76 -2.57
C GLY A 361 -26.39 3.53 -1.72
N LYS A 362 -25.94 2.41 -2.33
CA LYS A 362 -25.56 1.18 -1.60
C LYS A 362 -24.58 1.50 -0.47
N GLU A 363 -24.83 0.92 0.70
CA GLU A 363 -23.93 1.03 1.85
C GLU A 363 -22.58 0.35 1.55
N LEU A 364 -21.49 1.08 1.79
CA LEU A 364 -20.13 0.56 1.61
C LEU A 364 -19.68 -0.15 2.90
N CYS A 365 -19.01 -1.29 2.77
CA CYS A 365 -18.48 -2.02 3.91
C CYS A 365 -17.25 -1.30 4.48
N LYS A 366 -17.41 -0.73 5.69
CA LYS A 366 -16.38 0.06 6.42
C LYS A 366 -16.07 -0.47 7.82
N SER A 367 -16.58 -1.65 8.18
CA SER A 367 -16.49 -2.20 9.53
C SER A 367 -15.07 -2.58 9.96
N ILE A 368 -14.13 -2.65 9.02
CA ILE A 368 -12.73 -2.99 9.27
C ILE A 368 -11.86 -1.81 8.85
N ASN A 369 -10.78 -1.59 9.58
CA ASN A 369 -9.81 -0.57 9.20
C ASN A 369 -9.26 -0.91 7.79
N PRO A 370 -9.41 -0.01 6.79
CA PRO A 370 -9.02 -0.28 5.41
C PRO A 370 -7.52 -0.51 5.22
N ASP A 371 -6.68 0.02 6.12
CA ASP A 371 -5.22 -0.16 6.12
C ASP A 371 -4.78 -1.52 6.69
N GLU A 372 -5.70 -2.26 7.31
CA GLU A 372 -5.44 -3.48 8.07
C GLU A 372 -6.12 -4.72 7.49
N ALA A 373 -7.12 -4.51 6.61
CA ALA A 373 -7.95 -5.57 6.04
C ALA A 373 -7.13 -6.63 5.30
N VAL A 374 -6.00 -6.23 4.69
CA VAL A 374 -5.15 -7.13 3.90
C VAL A 374 -4.21 -7.97 4.77
N ALA A 375 -3.75 -7.43 5.91
CA ALA A 375 -2.92 -8.17 6.88
C ALA A 375 -3.72 -9.24 7.65
N TRP A 376 -5.03 -9.34 7.39
CA TRP A 376 -5.96 -10.30 7.97
C TRP A 376 -5.85 -11.69 7.29
N SER A 377 -4.64 -12.24 7.21
CA SER A 377 -4.47 -13.59 6.67
C SER A 377 -4.51 -14.62 7.81
N ARG A 378 -5.50 -15.52 7.77
CA ARG A 378 -5.60 -16.65 8.70
C ARG A 378 -4.62 -17.76 8.31
N ARG A 379 -4.09 -18.50 9.30
CA ARG A 379 -3.49 -19.82 9.04
C ARG A 379 -4.55 -20.71 8.35
N PRO A 380 -4.25 -21.37 7.23
CA PRO A 380 -5.15 -22.36 6.65
C PRO A 380 -5.57 -23.36 7.73
N GLY A 381 -6.89 -23.46 7.95
CA GLY A 381 -7.47 -24.28 9.00
C GLY A 381 -7.18 -25.77 8.76
N SER A 382 -6.86 -26.44 9.86
CA SER A 382 -6.73 -27.89 9.98
C SER A 382 -7.87 -28.69 9.33
N ASP A 383 -7.49 -29.72 8.58
CA ASP A 383 -8.24 -30.85 8.04
C ASP A 383 -9.40 -30.62 7.05
N SER A 384 -10.11 -29.48 7.02
CA SER A 384 -11.23 -29.30 6.07
C SER A 384 -10.83 -28.73 4.70
N GLU A 385 -9.75 -27.96 4.60
CA GLU A 385 -9.27 -27.38 3.32
C GLU A 385 -8.34 -28.31 2.52
N ARG A 386 -7.86 -29.41 3.12
CA ARG A 386 -6.88 -30.31 2.48
C ARG A 386 -7.46 -31.23 1.40
N ARG A 387 -8.79 -31.30 1.24
CA ARG A 387 -9.45 -32.26 0.35
C ARG A 387 -9.92 -31.70 -0.99
N ARG A 388 -9.67 -30.43 -1.31
CA ARG A 388 -10.20 -29.82 -2.54
C ARG A 388 -9.19 -28.86 -3.18
N GLN A 389 -8.19 -29.45 -3.85
CA GLN A 389 -7.53 -28.94 -5.07
C GLN A 389 -6.70 -30.08 -5.67
#